data_AF-A0A7L1ZUL1-F1
#
_entry.id   AF-A0A7L1ZUL1-F1
#
_cell.length_a   1.000
_cell.length_b   1.000
_cell.length_c   1.000
_cell.angle_alpha   90.00
_cell.angle_beta   90.00
_cell.angle_gamma   90.00
#
_symmetry.space_group_name_H-M   'P 1'
#
loop_
_entity.id
_entity.type
_entity.pdbx_description
1 polymer ?
#
loop_
_entity_poly.entity_id
_entity_poly.type
_entity_poly.pdbx_seq_one_letter_code
_entity_poly.pdbx_strand_id
1 'polypeptide(L)'
;EAELFREIRIQMRAKDLLKSSVAPIDTSNCRRDPQSRTATRTKQERLGFLQDKSFSFKPRINPTIPDFEELYWAFQRKTLRRQEIKEPIRNKPFKLRTSNLHTRQRQASEKIKDSQKLSKVSVQKSHSLPGLSSLSSNTLPVYITDATRKRESAIRYAQENKKEGEKKGIYWLEKQKMKCQAMQKSVNSRAKALDPHKSLEETQKEKSKQNRQNLQDRTKEYRKELEEMQLRVKNRPFLFEQVTK
;
A
#
# COMPACT_ATOMS: atom_id res chain seq x y z
N GLU A 1 46.69 26.39 48.72
CA GLU A 1 45.36 26.54 49.38
C GLU A 1 44.22 26.88 48.43
N ALA A 2 44.33 27.89 47.57
CA ALA A 2 43.25 28.29 46.64
C ALA A 2 42.79 27.18 45.67
N GLU A 3 43.71 26.33 45.21
CA GLU A 3 43.39 25.21 44.31
C GLU A 3 42.54 24.14 44.99
N LEU A 4 42.82 23.85 46.28
CA LEU A 4 42.05 22.91 47.08
C LEU A 4 40.59 23.38 47.23
N PHE A 5 40.39 24.66 47.52
CA PHE A 5 39.04 25.24 47.60
C PHE A 5 38.31 25.23 46.26
N ARG A 6 39.03 25.32 45.14
CA ARG A 6 38.46 25.21 43.80
C ARG A 6 38.01 23.77 43.52
N GLU A 7 38.82 22.78 43.84
CA GLU A 7 38.46 21.37 43.70
C GLU A 7 37.25 20.99 44.55
N ILE A 8 37.22 21.42 45.82
CA ILE A 8 36.07 21.19 46.71
C ILE A 8 34.80 21.78 46.10
N ARG A 9 34.87 22.99 45.52
CA ARG A 9 33.71 23.64 44.89
C ARG A 9 33.22 22.88 43.65
N ILE A 10 34.14 22.36 42.85
CA ILE A 10 33.82 21.54 41.66
C ILE A 10 33.17 20.22 42.09
N GLN A 11 33.70 19.55 43.11
CA GLN A 11 33.15 18.30 43.64
C GLN A 11 31.76 18.52 44.25
N MET A 12 31.56 19.60 45.00
CA MET A 12 30.26 19.98 45.56
C MET A 12 29.24 20.21 44.45
N ARG A 13 29.60 21.01 43.42
CA ARG A 13 28.73 21.29 42.28
C ARG A 13 28.39 20.02 41.49
N ALA A 14 29.35 19.12 41.30
CA ALA A 14 29.13 17.83 40.63
C ALA A 14 28.16 16.93 41.41
N LYS A 15 28.32 16.83 42.74
CA LYS A 15 27.42 16.04 43.61
C LYS A 15 25.99 16.58 43.59
N ASP A 16 25.80 17.88 43.64
CA ASP A 16 24.47 18.51 43.61
C ASP A 16 23.78 18.31 42.26
N LEU A 17 24.54 18.37 41.16
CA LEU A 17 24.02 18.08 39.82
C LEU A 17 23.63 16.60 39.67
N LEU A 18 24.44 15.68 40.19
CA LEU A 18 24.10 14.24 40.21
C LEU A 18 22.82 13.97 41.01
N LYS A 19 22.68 14.56 42.19
CA LYS A 19 21.49 14.41 43.04
C LYS A 19 20.24 15.01 42.41
N SER A 20 20.35 16.15 41.74
CA SER A 20 19.21 16.79 41.06
C SER A 20 18.86 16.15 39.71
N SER A 21 19.79 15.41 39.09
CA SER A 21 19.58 14.65 37.84
C SER A 21 18.98 13.25 38.03
N VAL A 22 18.63 12.86 39.27
CA VAL A 22 18.00 11.57 39.53
C VAL A 22 16.64 11.54 38.85
N ALA A 23 16.50 10.71 37.82
CA ALA A 23 15.21 10.45 37.19
C ALA A 23 14.24 9.87 38.25
N PRO A 24 12.94 10.22 38.22
CA PRO A 24 11.95 9.66 39.15
C PRO A 24 11.79 8.13 39.12
N ILE A 25 12.48 7.47 38.19
CA ILE A 25 12.40 6.04 37.93
C ILE A 25 13.75 5.43 38.26
N ASP A 26 13.77 4.57 39.27
CA ASP A 26 14.94 3.82 39.69
C ASP A 26 15.40 2.86 38.58
N THR A 27 16.55 3.17 37.96
CA THR A 27 17.11 2.38 36.85
C THR A 27 17.89 1.17 37.33
N SER A 28 18.22 1.08 38.64
CA SER A 28 18.95 -0.04 39.22
C SER A 28 18.13 -1.34 39.19
N ASN A 29 16.82 -1.23 39.36
CA ASN A 29 15.84 -2.31 39.25
C ASN A 29 15.43 -2.64 37.80
N CYS A 30 16.00 -1.95 36.80
CA CYS A 30 15.65 -2.13 35.39
C CYS A 30 16.55 -3.12 34.64
N ARG A 31 17.32 -3.97 35.35
CA ARG A 31 17.80 -5.24 34.77
C ARG A 31 16.64 -6.24 34.71
N ARG A 32 15.68 -5.98 33.83
CA ARG A 32 14.68 -7.00 33.47
C ARG A 32 15.42 -8.15 32.77
N ASP A 33 15.27 -9.36 33.29
CA ASP A 33 15.81 -10.57 32.65
C ASP A 33 15.50 -10.56 31.16
N PRO A 34 16.48 -10.73 30.25
CA PRO A 34 16.24 -10.73 28.81
C PRO A 34 15.16 -11.73 28.37
N GLN A 35 14.96 -12.79 29.14
CA GLN A 35 13.94 -13.83 28.96
C GLN A 35 12.51 -13.41 29.40
N SER A 36 12.37 -12.33 30.17
CA SER A 36 11.06 -11.81 30.61
C SER A 36 10.35 -10.99 29.53
N ARG A 37 11.07 -10.57 28.48
CA ARG A 37 10.47 -9.81 27.38
C ARG A 37 9.52 -10.71 26.59
N THR A 38 8.26 -10.31 26.48
CA THR A 38 7.23 -11.07 25.75
C THR A 38 7.67 -11.38 24.31
N ALA A 39 8.40 -10.46 23.66
CA ALA A 39 8.96 -10.67 22.33
C ALA A 39 10.00 -11.81 22.25
N THR A 40 10.83 -12.01 23.28
CA THR A 40 11.80 -13.12 23.31
C THR A 40 11.09 -14.45 23.58
N ARG A 41 10.06 -14.45 24.44
CA ARG A 41 9.19 -15.61 24.67
C ARG A 41 8.44 -16.04 23.41
N THR A 42 7.75 -15.13 22.74
CA THR A 42 7.02 -15.44 21.50
C THR A 42 7.98 -15.90 20.40
N LYS A 43 9.18 -15.32 20.31
CA LYS A 43 10.21 -15.77 19.35
C LYS A 43 10.68 -17.19 19.68
N GLN A 44 10.92 -17.51 20.94
CA GLN A 44 11.38 -18.82 21.37
C GLN A 44 10.27 -19.88 21.26
N GLU A 45 9.00 -19.53 21.48
CA GLU A 45 7.88 -20.45 21.24
C GLU A 45 7.66 -20.70 19.74
N ARG A 46 7.72 -19.64 18.93
CA ARG A 46 7.50 -19.71 17.47
C ARG A 46 8.67 -20.28 16.69
N LEU A 47 9.91 -20.11 17.16
CA LEU A 47 11.14 -20.55 16.46
C LEU A 47 11.96 -21.52 17.30
N GLY A 48 11.45 -21.97 18.45
CA GLY A 48 12.15 -22.92 19.34
C GLY A 48 12.42 -24.23 18.63
N PHE A 49 11.50 -24.66 17.76
CA PHE A 49 11.74 -25.82 16.91
C PHE A 49 13.03 -25.65 16.09
N LEU A 50 13.34 -24.48 15.52
CA LEU A 50 14.58 -24.27 14.74
C LEU A 50 15.86 -24.38 15.57
N GLN A 51 15.80 -24.18 16.90
CA GLN A 51 16.95 -24.33 17.79
C GLN A 51 17.24 -25.80 18.14
N ASP A 52 16.24 -26.67 18.02
CA ASP A 52 16.40 -28.11 18.21
C ASP A 52 17.22 -28.69 17.05
N LYS A 53 18.48 -29.02 17.31
CA LYS A 53 19.40 -29.65 16.34
C LYS A 53 18.99 -31.08 15.93
N SER A 54 17.89 -31.60 16.47
CA SER A 54 17.38 -32.96 16.28
C SER A 54 16.38 -33.08 15.13
N PHE A 55 16.58 -32.36 14.02
CA PHE A 55 15.80 -32.60 12.81
C PHE A 55 16.38 -33.77 12.02
N SER A 56 15.53 -34.74 11.69
CA SER A 56 15.85 -35.83 10.76
C SER A 56 16.06 -35.32 9.33
N PHE A 57 15.41 -34.22 8.97
CA PHE A 57 15.51 -33.61 7.65
C PHE A 57 16.65 -32.58 7.59
N LYS A 58 17.70 -32.91 6.83
CA LYS A 58 18.81 -32.01 6.51
C LYS A 58 18.79 -31.73 5.00
N PRO A 59 18.12 -30.66 4.54
CA PRO A 59 18.07 -30.35 3.12
C PRO A 59 19.49 -30.08 2.62
N ARG A 60 19.85 -30.68 1.48
CA ARG A 60 21.11 -30.40 0.80
C ARG A 60 20.99 -29.04 0.12
N ILE A 61 21.30 -27.98 0.85
CA ILE A 61 21.38 -26.63 0.30
C ILE A 61 22.67 -26.57 -0.51
N ASN A 62 22.56 -26.33 -1.82
CA ASN A 62 23.74 -26.09 -2.65
C ASN A 62 24.33 -24.73 -2.24
N PRO A 63 25.53 -24.69 -1.64
CA PRO A 63 26.12 -23.44 -1.15
C PRO A 63 26.68 -22.58 -2.29
N THR A 64 26.96 -23.20 -3.43
CA THR A 64 27.53 -22.57 -4.61
C THR A 64 26.42 -22.21 -5.59
N ILE A 65 26.40 -20.94 -6.00
CA ILE A 65 25.53 -20.46 -7.06
C ILE A 65 26.04 -21.06 -8.39
N PRO A 66 25.24 -21.83 -9.13
CA PRO A 66 25.65 -22.34 -10.43
C PRO A 66 25.91 -21.20 -11.42
N ASP A 67 26.84 -21.42 -12.34
CA ASP A 67 27.04 -20.49 -13.45
C ASP A 67 25.84 -20.58 -14.42
N PHE A 68 25.02 -19.53 -14.41
CA PHE A 68 23.83 -19.44 -15.22
C PHE A 68 24.13 -19.22 -16.71
N GLU A 69 25.27 -18.63 -17.05
CA GLU A 69 25.64 -18.44 -18.46
C GLU A 69 26.00 -19.77 -19.11
N GLU A 70 26.85 -20.58 -18.46
CA GLU A 70 27.20 -21.90 -18.96
C GLU A 70 25.97 -22.81 -19.10
N LEU A 71 25.07 -22.77 -18.11
CA LEU A 71 23.81 -23.52 -18.13
C LEU A 71 22.90 -23.07 -19.28
N TYR A 72 22.82 -21.77 -19.53
CA TYR A 72 22.05 -21.21 -20.64
C TYR A 72 22.59 -21.71 -21.99
N TRP A 73 23.91 -21.63 -22.21
CA TRP A 73 24.53 -22.11 -23.45
C TRP A 73 24.45 -23.63 -23.58
N ALA A 74 24.54 -24.39 -22.50
CA ALA A 74 24.31 -25.83 -22.52
C ALA A 74 22.87 -26.19 -22.89
N PHE A 75 21.89 -25.45 -22.35
CA PHE A 75 20.49 -25.61 -22.68
C PHE A 75 20.22 -25.32 -24.16
N GLN A 76 20.73 -24.20 -24.68
CA GLN A 76 20.58 -23.84 -26.09
C GLN A 76 21.16 -24.91 -27.02
N ARG A 77 22.38 -25.39 -26.74
CA ARG A 77 23.00 -26.49 -27.51
C ARG A 77 22.15 -27.75 -27.48
N LYS A 78 21.56 -28.10 -26.34
CA LYS A 78 20.67 -29.26 -26.20
C LYS A 78 19.35 -29.07 -26.96
N THR A 79 18.80 -27.86 -27.00
CA THR A 79 17.58 -27.57 -27.77
C THR A 79 17.82 -27.65 -29.27
N LEU A 80 18.95 -27.14 -29.77
CA LEU A 80 19.31 -27.21 -31.19
C LEU A 80 19.48 -28.66 -31.63
N ARG A 81 20.23 -29.47 -30.86
CA ARG A 81 20.36 -30.93 -31.11
C ARG A 81 19.02 -31.66 -31.14
N ARG A 82 18.05 -31.27 -30.30
CA ARG A 82 16.71 -31.88 -30.26
C ARG A 82 15.82 -31.44 -31.41
N GLN A 83 16.06 -30.27 -32.01
CA GLN A 83 15.34 -29.82 -33.20
C GLN A 83 15.84 -30.57 -34.44
N GLU A 84 17.15 -30.82 -34.53
CA GLU A 84 17.78 -31.52 -35.65
C GLU A 84 17.36 -33.01 -35.76
N ILE A 85 17.04 -33.67 -34.64
CA ILE A 85 16.79 -35.14 -34.59
C ILE A 85 15.29 -35.51 -34.72
N LYS A 86 14.37 -34.55 -34.93
CA LYS A 86 12.95 -34.90 -35.11
C LYS A 86 12.68 -35.28 -36.56
N GLU A 87 12.83 -36.56 -36.88
CA GLU A 87 12.20 -37.10 -38.08
C GLU A 87 10.68 -36.80 -38.02
N PRO A 88 10.08 -36.23 -39.07
CA PRO A 88 8.66 -35.96 -39.09
C PRO A 88 7.91 -37.28 -38.87
N ILE A 89 7.01 -37.31 -37.87
CA ILE A 89 6.18 -38.48 -37.60
C ILE A 89 5.39 -38.79 -38.86
N ARG A 90 5.85 -39.78 -39.64
CA ARG A 90 5.17 -40.26 -40.84
C ARG A 90 3.94 -41.04 -40.39
N ASN A 91 2.83 -40.32 -40.29
CA ASN A 91 1.53 -40.93 -40.10
C ASN A 91 1.15 -41.68 -41.38
N LYS A 92 0.89 -42.99 -41.27
CA LYS A 92 0.37 -43.77 -42.40
C LYS A 92 -1.03 -43.24 -42.72
N PRO A 93 -1.40 -43.05 -44.01
CA PRO A 93 -2.75 -42.63 -44.34
C PRO A 93 -3.74 -43.68 -43.83
N PHE A 94 -4.61 -43.28 -42.90
CA PHE A 94 -5.67 -44.13 -42.36
C PHE A 94 -7.03 -43.60 -42.82
N LYS A 95 -7.96 -44.52 -43.12
CA LYS A 95 -9.33 -44.17 -43.47
C LYS A 95 -10.14 -44.02 -42.18
N LEU A 96 -10.45 -42.78 -41.80
CA LEU A 96 -11.32 -42.50 -40.67
C LEU A 96 -12.79 -42.81 -41.06
N ARG A 97 -13.40 -43.84 -40.47
CA ARG A 97 -14.80 -44.21 -40.70
C ARG A 97 -15.74 -43.28 -39.92
N THR A 98 -15.87 -42.03 -40.36
CA THR A 98 -16.83 -41.07 -39.80
C THR A 98 -18.26 -41.24 -40.31
N SER A 99 -18.48 -42.08 -41.32
CA SER A 99 -19.77 -42.26 -42.01
C SER A 99 -20.89 -42.84 -41.15
N ASN A 100 -20.57 -43.43 -39.99
CA ASN A 100 -21.55 -44.13 -39.14
C ASN A 100 -21.83 -43.39 -37.82
N LEU A 101 -21.31 -42.17 -37.66
CA LEU A 101 -21.63 -41.34 -36.50
C LEU A 101 -23.02 -40.74 -36.70
N HIS A 102 -24.03 -41.37 -36.10
CA HIS A 102 -25.38 -40.84 -36.04
C HIS A 102 -25.35 -39.49 -35.33
N THR A 103 -25.74 -38.43 -36.03
CA THR A 103 -25.99 -37.11 -35.44
C THR A 103 -27.10 -37.24 -34.41
N ARG A 104 -26.77 -37.18 -33.12
CA ARG A 104 -27.77 -37.12 -32.04
C ARG A 104 -28.46 -35.75 -32.08
N GLN A 105 -29.46 -35.61 -32.93
CA GLN A 105 -30.31 -34.44 -33.01
C GLN A 105 -31.21 -34.43 -31.76
N ARG A 106 -30.88 -33.60 -30.78
CA ARG A 106 -31.68 -33.37 -29.58
C ARG A 106 -32.98 -32.71 -30.03
N GLN A 107 -34.10 -33.43 -29.92
CA GLN A 107 -35.42 -32.97 -30.33
C GLN A 107 -35.82 -31.74 -29.49
N ALA A 108 -35.87 -30.58 -30.13
CA ALA A 108 -36.69 -29.47 -29.67
C ALA A 108 -38.09 -29.70 -30.27
N SER A 109 -39.08 -29.78 -29.41
CA SER A 109 -40.50 -29.95 -29.72
C SER A 109 -41.01 -28.87 -30.67
N GLU A 110 -41.68 -29.24 -31.75
CA GLU A 110 -43.05 -28.78 -32.05
C GLU A 110 -43.60 -29.46 -33.31
N LYS A 111 -44.91 -29.73 -33.26
CA LYS A 111 -45.71 -30.47 -34.22
C LYS A 111 -45.94 -29.63 -35.48
N ILE A 112 -45.44 -30.05 -36.64
CA ILE A 112 -46.08 -29.73 -37.93
C ILE A 112 -46.00 -30.96 -38.83
N LYS A 113 -47.18 -31.50 -39.17
CA LYS A 113 -47.39 -32.62 -40.08
C LYS A 113 -47.23 -32.17 -41.54
N ASP A 114 -46.68 -33.09 -42.32
CA ASP A 114 -46.93 -33.35 -43.74
C ASP A 114 -46.91 -32.18 -44.73
N SER A 115 -45.82 -32.07 -45.50
CA SER A 115 -45.88 -32.18 -46.96
C SER A 115 -44.50 -32.04 -47.59
N GLN A 116 -44.26 -32.91 -48.55
CA GLN A 116 -43.10 -32.93 -49.44
C GLN A 116 -42.93 -31.58 -50.14
N LYS A 117 -41.89 -30.84 -49.76
CA LYS A 117 -41.20 -29.90 -50.64
C LYS A 117 -39.78 -29.77 -50.10
N LEU A 118 -38.81 -30.01 -50.99
CA LEU A 118 -37.41 -29.66 -50.82
C LEU A 118 -37.31 -28.16 -50.53
N SER A 119 -37.52 -27.75 -49.28
CA SER A 119 -37.14 -26.43 -48.81
C SER A 119 -35.67 -26.53 -48.47
N LYS A 120 -34.85 -25.86 -49.30
CA LYS A 120 -33.49 -25.46 -48.94
C LYS A 120 -33.55 -25.02 -47.49
N VAL A 121 -32.91 -25.78 -46.59
CA VAL A 121 -32.81 -25.41 -45.19
C VAL A 121 -32.15 -24.04 -45.21
N SER A 122 -32.98 -23.02 -45.00
CA SER A 122 -32.53 -21.66 -44.76
C SER A 122 -31.76 -21.76 -43.47
N VAL A 123 -30.45 -21.94 -43.60
CA VAL A 123 -29.51 -21.71 -42.52
C VAL A 123 -29.81 -20.27 -42.13
N GLN A 124 -30.55 -20.07 -41.04
CA GLN A 124 -30.78 -18.75 -40.51
C GLN A 124 -29.41 -18.20 -40.16
N LYS A 125 -28.89 -17.45 -41.12
CA LYS A 125 -27.61 -16.79 -41.14
C LYS A 125 -27.70 -15.76 -40.03
N SER A 126 -27.15 -16.09 -38.87
CA SER A 126 -27.12 -15.20 -37.72
C SER A 126 -26.32 -13.95 -38.10
N HIS A 127 -27.02 -12.92 -38.53
CA HIS A 127 -26.52 -11.58 -38.78
C HIS A 127 -26.37 -10.86 -37.45
N SER A 128 -25.30 -11.17 -36.71
CA SER A 128 -24.82 -10.27 -35.68
C SER A 128 -23.29 -10.34 -35.66
N LEU A 129 -22.69 -9.26 -36.16
CA LEU A 129 -21.25 -9.08 -36.28
C LEU A 129 -20.80 -8.03 -35.25
N PRO A 130 -20.29 -8.42 -34.08
CA PRO A 130 -19.54 -7.50 -33.22
C PRO A 130 -18.06 -7.68 -33.56
N GLY A 131 -17.63 -7.23 -34.75
CA GLY A 131 -16.22 -7.43 -35.13
C GLY A 131 -15.77 -6.90 -36.50
N LEU A 132 -16.68 -6.49 -37.40
CA LEU A 132 -16.29 -6.00 -38.72
C LEU A 132 -16.06 -4.48 -38.79
N SER A 133 -16.15 -3.74 -37.67
CA SER A 133 -15.96 -2.28 -37.64
C SER A 133 -14.56 -1.81 -38.10
N SER A 134 -13.62 -2.73 -38.34
CA SER A 134 -12.28 -2.44 -38.85
C SER A 134 -12.06 -2.84 -40.32
N LEU A 135 -13.06 -3.41 -41.01
CA LEU A 135 -12.94 -3.73 -42.43
C LEU A 135 -13.50 -2.58 -43.28
N SER A 136 -12.77 -2.25 -44.35
CA SER A 136 -13.17 -1.27 -45.36
C SER A 136 -14.60 -1.52 -45.84
N SER A 137 -15.39 -0.46 -46.04
CA SER A 137 -16.78 -0.47 -46.51
C SER A 137 -16.99 -1.19 -47.84
N ASN A 138 -15.90 -1.48 -48.57
CA ASN A 138 -15.91 -2.14 -49.87
C ASN A 138 -15.70 -3.67 -49.79
N THR A 139 -15.66 -4.25 -48.59
CA THR A 139 -15.43 -5.69 -48.39
C THR A 139 -16.76 -6.44 -48.32
N LEU A 140 -16.96 -7.44 -49.18
CA LEU A 140 -18.16 -8.29 -49.16
C LEU A 140 -18.32 -8.96 -47.78
N PRO A 141 -19.55 -9.21 -47.29
CA PRO A 141 -19.77 -9.85 -46.00
C PRO A 141 -19.14 -11.26 -45.96
N VAL A 142 -18.00 -11.40 -45.29
CA VAL A 142 -17.33 -12.69 -45.11
C VAL A 142 -18.02 -13.43 -43.97
N TYR A 143 -18.47 -14.65 -44.23
CA TYR A 143 -19.06 -15.53 -43.23
C TYR A 143 -17.97 -15.95 -42.23
N ILE A 144 -18.18 -15.65 -40.95
CA ILE A 144 -17.26 -16.08 -39.89
C ILE A 144 -17.47 -17.57 -39.65
N THR A 145 -16.41 -18.37 -39.80
CA THR A 145 -16.44 -19.80 -39.48
C THR A 145 -16.47 -20.03 -37.96
N ASP A 146 -16.99 -21.17 -37.52
CA ASP A 146 -17.03 -21.52 -36.08
C ASP A 146 -15.65 -21.55 -35.42
N ALA A 147 -14.61 -21.88 -36.18
CA ALA A 147 -13.23 -21.81 -35.71
C ALA A 147 -12.83 -20.38 -35.34
N THR A 148 -13.19 -19.40 -36.17
CA THR A 148 -12.93 -17.98 -35.91
C THR A 148 -13.71 -17.50 -34.69
N ARG A 149 -14.98 -17.91 -34.53
CA ARG A 149 -15.79 -17.60 -33.34
C ARG A 149 -15.17 -18.13 -32.05
N LYS A 150 -14.70 -19.39 -32.05
CA LYS A 150 -14.02 -20.01 -30.89
C LYS A 150 -12.70 -19.31 -30.56
N ARG A 151 -11.95 -18.90 -31.58
CA ARG A 151 -10.72 -18.11 -31.39
C ARG A 151 -11.03 -16.76 -30.74
N GLU A 152 -12.05 -16.05 -31.21
CA GLU A 152 -12.46 -14.76 -30.65
C GLU A 152 -12.98 -14.87 -29.22
N SER A 153 -13.74 -15.91 -28.89
CA SER A 153 -14.17 -16.14 -27.51
C SER A 153 -12.99 -16.44 -26.59
N ALA A 154 -12.00 -17.22 -27.06
CA ALA A 154 -10.78 -17.50 -26.30
C ALA A 154 -9.94 -16.23 -26.07
N ILE A 155 -9.83 -15.36 -27.08
CA ILE A 155 -9.13 -14.06 -26.95
C ILE A 155 -9.84 -13.17 -25.92
N ARG A 156 -11.17 -13.05 -26.00
CA ARG A 156 -11.96 -12.28 -25.03
C ARG A 156 -11.77 -12.79 -23.61
N TYR A 157 -11.89 -14.10 -23.42
CA TYR A 157 -11.68 -14.74 -22.12
C TYR A 157 -10.26 -14.49 -21.58
N ALA A 158 -9.23 -14.61 -22.43
CA ALA A 158 -7.85 -14.32 -22.02
C ALA A 158 -7.64 -12.85 -21.63
N GLN A 159 -8.26 -11.90 -22.34
CA GLN A 159 -8.20 -10.48 -22.01
C GLN A 159 -8.94 -10.16 -20.69
N GLU A 160 -10.09 -10.80 -20.46
CA GLU A 160 -10.86 -10.62 -19.23
C GLU A 160 -10.11 -11.14 -18.00
N ASN A 161 -9.50 -12.32 -18.11
CA ASN A 161 -8.65 -12.89 -17.05
C ASN A 161 -7.47 -11.96 -16.71
N LYS A 162 -6.83 -11.35 -17.71
CA LYS A 162 -5.76 -10.36 -17.49
C LYS A 162 -6.28 -9.15 -16.72
N LYS A 163 -7.41 -8.57 -17.14
CA LYS A 163 -8.05 -7.44 -16.46
C LYS A 163 -8.45 -7.77 -15.02
N GLU A 164 -8.92 -8.99 -14.78
CA GLU A 164 -9.27 -9.43 -13.42
C GLU A 164 -8.03 -9.55 -12.53
N GLY A 165 -6.93 -10.09 -13.07
CA GLY A 165 -5.63 -10.10 -12.39
C GLY A 165 -5.13 -8.71 -12.03
N GLU A 166 -5.21 -7.76 -12.97
CA GLU A 166 -4.86 -6.34 -12.76
C GLU A 166 -5.72 -5.71 -11.66
N LYS A 167 -7.04 -5.92 -11.68
CA LYS A 167 -7.96 -5.44 -10.64
C LYS A 167 -7.60 -5.98 -9.25
N LYS A 168 -7.27 -7.27 -9.15
CA LYS A 168 -6.81 -7.90 -7.89
C LYS A 168 -5.49 -7.27 -7.42
N GLY A 169 -4.57 -6.97 -8.33
CA GLY A 169 -3.33 -6.26 -8.05
C GLY A 169 -3.56 -4.85 -7.50
N ILE A 170 -4.40 -4.05 -8.16
CA ILE A 170 -4.77 -2.69 -7.72
C ILE A 170 -5.42 -2.73 -6.33
N TYR A 171 -6.37 -3.64 -6.11
CA TYR A 171 -7.01 -3.82 -4.81
C TYR A 171 -6.01 -4.12 -3.69
N TRP A 172 -5.04 -5.00 -3.97
CA TRP A 172 -4.02 -5.35 -2.98
C TRP A 172 -3.08 -4.19 -2.66
N LEU A 173 -2.68 -3.43 -3.69
CA LEU A 173 -1.85 -2.24 -3.54
C LEU A 173 -2.55 -1.17 -2.70
N GLU A 174 -3.84 -0.94 -2.94
CA GLU A 174 -4.64 0.00 -2.16
C GLU A 174 -4.77 -0.44 -0.70
N LYS A 175 -5.03 -1.73 -0.47
CA LYS A 175 -5.06 -2.30 0.89
C LYS A 175 -3.72 -2.14 1.61
N GLN A 176 -2.61 -2.34 0.91
CA GLN A 176 -1.27 -2.14 1.48
C GLN A 176 -1.01 -0.66 1.78
N LYS A 177 -1.36 0.26 0.86
CA LYS A 177 -1.25 1.71 1.06
C LYS A 177 -2.00 2.16 2.32
N MET A 178 -3.23 1.69 2.51
CA MET A 178 -4.02 2.00 3.70
C MET A 178 -3.37 1.50 4.98
N LYS A 179 -2.78 0.29 4.98
CA LYS A 179 -2.02 -0.23 6.12
C LYS A 179 -0.78 0.61 6.42
N CYS A 180 -0.01 0.98 5.39
CA CYS A 180 1.18 1.82 5.56
C CYS A 180 0.82 3.21 6.10
N GLN A 181 -0.27 3.82 5.61
CA GLN A 181 -0.76 5.09 6.12
C GLN A 181 -1.22 5.01 7.58
N ALA A 182 -1.94 3.94 7.96
CA ALA A 182 -2.35 3.73 9.35
C ALA A 182 -1.13 3.59 10.27
N MET A 183 -0.12 2.82 9.85
CA MET A 183 1.13 2.68 10.57
C MET A 183 1.88 4.02 10.67
N GLN A 184 1.98 4.76 9.56
CA GLN A 184 2.62 6.09 9.54
C GLN A 184 1.94 7.06 10.52
N LYS A 185 0.60 7.06 10.60
CA LYS A 185 -0.12 7.89 11.59
C LYS A 185 0.28 7.55 13.03
N SER A 186 0.34 6.25 13.36
CA SER A 186 0.74 5.79 14.70
C SER A 186 2.18 6.16 15.03
N VAL A 187 3.10 5.93 14.09
CA VAL A 187 4.52 6.27 14.23
C VAL A 187 4.70 7.78 14.40
N ASN A 188 4.04 8.58 13.56
CA ASN A 188 4.11 10.04 13.64
C ASN A 188 3.55 10.57 14.97
N SER A 189 2.42 10.03 15.44
CA SER A 189 1.85 10.42 16.73
C SER A 189 2.82 10.13 17.89
N ARG A 190 3.47 8.96 17.87
CA ARG A 190 4.46 8.59 18.89
C ARG A 190 5.72 9.45 18.80
N ALA A 191 6.20 9.73 17.59
CA ALA A 191 7.35 10.61 17.37
C ALA A 191 7.07 12.01 17.91
N LYS A 192 5.89 12.59 17.60
CA LYS A 192 5.45 13.89 18.13
C LYS A 192 5.35 13.91 19.66
N ALA A 193 4.89 12.83 20.28
CA ALA A 193 4.81 12.75 21.74
C ALA A 193 6.18 12.67 22.43
N LEU A 194 7.21 12.21 21.71
CA LEU A 194 8.58 12.10 22.19
C LEU A 194 9.43 13.33 21.81
N ASP A 195 8.92 14.22 20.96
CA ASP A 195 9.59 15.46 20.58
C ASP A 195 9.35 16.53 21.66
N PRO A 196 10.41 17.04 22.32
CA PRO A 196 10.28 18.17 23.24
C PRO A 196 9.81 19.45 22.54
N HIS A 197 10.04 19.58 21.24
CA HIS A 197 9.70 20.74 20.46
C HIS A 197 8.32 20.61 19.82
N LYS A 198 7.50 21.66 19.93
CA LYS A 198 6.23 21.75 19.23
C LYS A 198 6.45 22.34 17.85
N SER A 199 5.75 21.80 16.86
CA SER A 199 5.82 22.35 15.50
C SER A 199 5.19 23.76 15.43
N LEU A 200 5.65 24.56 14.47
CA LEU A 200 5.11 25.90 14.25
C LEU A 200 3.61 25.86 13.90
N GLU A 201 3.18 24.88 13.10
CA GLU A 201 1.78 24.71 12.68
C GLU A 201 0.83 24.51 13.87
N GLU A 202 1.26 23.74 14.88
CA GLU A 202 0.49 23.49 16.10
C GLU A 202 0.40 24.74 16.99
N THR A 203 1.48 25.51 17.09
CA THR A 203 1.57 26.68 17.97
C THR A 203 1.01 27.97 17.37
N GLN A 204 0.93 28.07 16.04
CA GLN A 204 0.51 29.27 15.32
C GLN A 204 -0.89 29.76 15.74
N LYS A 205 -1.84 28.84 15.88
CA LYS A 205 -3.23 29.18 16.27
C LYS A 205 -3.31 29.70 17.71
N GLU A 206 -2.59 29.05 18.61
CA GLU A 206 -2.52 29.44 20.02
C GLU A 206 -1.85 30.80 20.18
N LYS A 207 -0.71 31.01 19.53
CA LYS A 207 0.01 32.29 19.53
C LYS A 207 -0.82 33.43 18.94
N SER A 208 -1.56 33.15 17.87
CA SER A 208 -2.48 34.13 17.27
C SER A 208 -3.59 34.55 18.25
N LYS A 209 -4.15 33.60 19.03
CA LYS A 209 -5.13 33.91 20.09
C LYS A 209 -4.51 34.71 21.23
N GLN A 210 -3.32 34.31 21.70
CA GLN A 210 -2.57 35.04 22.73
C GLN A 210 -2.32 36.49 22.31
N ASN A 211 -1.92 36.72 21.06
CA ASN A 211 -1.68 38.07 20.56
C ASN A 211 -2.96 38.93 20.54
N ARG A 212 -4.09 38.36 20.12
CA ARG A 212 -5.39 39.05 20.16
C ARG A 212 -5.78 39.44 21.59
N GLN A 213 -5.61 38.53 22.54
CA GLN A 213 -5.90 38.79 23.94
C GLN A 213 -5.00 39.90 24.50
N ASN A 214 -3.70 39.81 24.24
CA ASN A 214 -2.74 40.84 24.64
C ASN A 214 -3.08 42.22 24.05
N LEU A 215 -3.53 42.28 22.80
CA LEU A 215 -3.98 43.55 22.20
C LEU A 215 -5.21 44.12 22.93
N GLN A 216 -6.17 43.27 23.28
CA GLN A 216 -7.35 43.71 24.03
C GLN A 216 -6.97 44.21 25.42
N ASP A 217 -6.09 43.51 26.11
CA ASP A 217 -5.70 43.87 27.47
C ASP A 217 -4.86 45.15 27.47
N ARG A 218 -3.91 45.31 26.54
CA ARG A 218 -3.20 46.59 26.32
C ARG A 218 -4.14 47.75 26.01
N THR A 219 -5.20 47.50 25.24
CA THR A 219 -6.19 48.55 24.92
C THR A 219 -6.96 48.98 26.18
N LYS A 220 -7.29 48.04 27.07
CA LYS A 220 -7.96 48.35 28.35
C LYS A 220 -7.03 49.10 29.30
N GLU A 221 -5.78 48.66 29.43
CA GLU A 221 -4.75 49.34 30.23
C GLU A 221 -4.56 50.77 29.76
N TYR A 222 -4.38 50.97 28.45
CA TYR A 222 -4.24 52.29 27.87
C TYR A 222 -5.45 53.19 28.14
N ARG A 223 -6.67 52.66 28.07
CA ARG A 223 -7.88 53.43 28.42
C ARG A 223 -7.89 53.85 29.90
N LYS A 224 -7.54 52.94 30.81
CA LYS A 224 -7.45 53.25 32.24
C LYS A 224 -6.41 54.33 32.52
N GLU A 225 -5.24 54.26 31.89
CA GLU A 225 -4.20 55.29 32.02
C GLU A 225 -4.70 56.66 31.53
N LEU A 226 -5.44 56.70 30.42
CA LEU A 226 -6.05 57.93 29.93
C LEU A 226 -7.10 58.50 30.91
N GLU A 227 -7.95 57.65 31.50
CA GLU A 227 -8.91 58.06 32.53
C GLU A 227 -8.21 58.62 33.78
N GLU A 228 -7.15 57.96 34.23
CA GLU A 228 -6.33 58.43 35.36
C GLU A 228 -5.67 59.78 35.06
N MET A 229 -5.11 59.95 33.86
CA MET A 229 -4.55 61.23 33.40
C MET A 229 -5.61 62.33 33.40
N GLN A 230 -6.81 62.05 32.88
CA GLN A 230 -7.91 63.01 32.88
C GLN A 230 -8.34 63.40 34.29
N LEU A 231 -8.43 62.43 35.22
CA LEU A 231 -8.72 62.70 36.63
C LEU A 231 -7.64 63.59 37.27
N ARG A 232 -6.36 63.28 37.03
CA ARG A 232 -5.24 64.12 37.53
C ARG A 232 -5.30 65.54 37.00
N VAL A 233 -5.68 65.74 35.73
CA VAL A 233 -5.83 67.07 35.13
C VAL A 233 -7.03 67.82 35.74
N LYS A 234 -8.17 67.15 35.95
CA LYS A 234 -9.36 67.76 36.57
C LYS A 234 -9.14 68.13 38.04
N ASN A 235 -8.41 67.32 38.78
CA ASN A 235 -8.12 67.55 40.21
C ASN A 235 -7.02 68.60 40.44
N ARG A 236 -6.34 69.07 39.39
CA ARG A 236 -5.38 70.17 39.56
C ARG A 236 -6.13 71.43 39.98
N PRO A 237 -5.74 72.07 41.10
CA PRO A 237 -6.36 73.32 41.50
C PRO A 237 -6.13 74.36 40.39
N PHE A 238 -7.22 74.95 39.91
CA PHE A 238 -7.14 76.03 38.94
C PHE A 238 -6.60 77.27 39.64
N LEU A 239 -5.62 77.94 39.03
CA LEU A 239 -5.07 79.22 39.53
C LEU A 239 -6.06 80.38 39.36
N PHE A 240 -7.21 80.14 38.76
CA PHE A 240 -8.24 81.11 38.43
C PHE A 240 -9.62 80.48 38.66
N GLU A 241 -10.58 81.27 39.13
CA GLU A 241 -11.96 80.84 39.37
C GLU A 241 -12.68 80.57 38.05
N GLN A 242 -13.36 79.41 37.92
CA GLN A 242 -14.17 79.12 36.74
C GLN A 242 -15.46 79.97 36.80
N VAL A 243 -15.53 81.02 35.99
CA VAL A 243 -16.77 81.77 35.78
C VAL A 243 -17.73 80.90 34.96
N THR A 244 -18.63 80.18 35.63
CA THR A 244 -19.75 79.50 34.96
C THR A 244 -20.75 80.54 34.47
N LYS A 245 -21.05 80.54 33.17
CA LYS A 245 -22.18 81.28 32.59
C LYS A 245 -23.50 80.57 32.87
#